data_AF-A0A2E6KAD0-F1
#
_entry.id   AF-A0A2E6KAD0-F1
#
_cell.length_a   1.000
_cell.length_b   1.000
_cell.length_c   1.000
_cell.angle_alpha   90.00
_cell.angle_beta   90.00
_cell.angle_gamma   90.00
#
_symmetry.space_group_name_H-M   'P 1'
#
loop_
_entity.id
_entity.type
_entity.pdbx_description
1 polymer ?
#
loop_
_entity_poly.entity_id
_entity_poly.type
_entity_poly.pdbx_seq_one_letter_code
_entity_poly.pdbx_strand_id
1 'polypeptide(L)'
;MALGFGREKRDAASRLESGTWKCASCDVEHGWPFDLGVSAPNVWPYEVEYEHNGALRMDGNFLSEDFCVLEGKHFMVRAVVPIPVIGLEDQFGFGCWSSLSRENFDKYVDGFDTGEYADMGPWSGWLMNRLAGFNDEADPLAVHVQPRRERMRPELWVMDEDHPLGTAQQQGITAERMLEVFAHYGHAPE
;
A
#
# COMPACT_ATOMS: atom_id res chain seq x y z
N MET A 1 -30.92 14.40 -40.71
CA MET A 1 -29.84 13.50 -40.26
C MET A 1 -28.56 14.31 -40.10
N ALA A 2 -28.10 14.50 -38.88
CA ALA A 2 -26.72 14.77 -38.47
C ALA A 2 -26.76 14.83 -36.94
N LEU A 3 -26.61 13.65 -36.33
CA LEU A 3 -26.47 13.50 -34.88
C LEU A 3 -25.16 14.21 -34.48
N GLY A 4 -25.28 15.22 -33.62
CA GLY A 4 -24.11 15.83 -33.01
C GLY A 4 -23.35 14.77 -32.22
N PHE A 5 -22.07 14.62 -32.52
CA PHE A 5 -21.14 13.81 -31.74
C PHE A 5 -21.05 14.40 -30.33
N GLY A 6 -21.85 13.85 -29.42
CA GLY A 6 -21.60 13.98 -28.00
C GLY A 6 -20.25 13.32 -27.73
N ARG A 7 -19.25 14.12 -27.39
CA ARG A 7 -17.98 13.63 -26.86
C ARG A 7 -18.34 12.93 -25.55
N GLU A 8 -18.52 11.61 -25.58
CA GLU A 8 -18.77 10.80 -24.39
C GLU A 8 -17.68 11.14 -23.39
N LYS A 9 -18.07 11.77 -22.27
CA LYS A 9 -17.26 11.73 -21.07
C LYS A 9 -17.16 10.24 -20.74
N ARG A 10 -16.06 9.58 -21.14
CA ARG A 10 -15.77 8.24 -20.66
C ARG A 10 -15.87 8.31 -19.14
N ASP A 11 -16.72 7.49 -18.55
CA ASP A 11 -16.88 7.47 -17.10
C ASP A 11 -15.52 7.17 -16.44
N ALA A 12 -15.33 7.61 -15.20
CA ALA A 12 -14.04 7.51 -14.54
C ALA A 12 -13.56 6.05 -14.39
N ALA A 13 -14.48 5.09 -14.27
CA ALA A 13 -14.15 3.67 -14.15
C ALA A 13 -13.58 3.15 -15.48
N SER A 14 -14.23 3.46 -16.61
CA SER A 14 -13.72 3.14 -17.95
C SER A 14 -12.33 3.74 -18.20
N ARG A 15 -12.05 4.94 -17.68
CA ARG A 15 -10.72 5.57 -17.77
C ARG A 15 -9.66 4.89 -16.91
N LEU A 16 -10.03 4.32 -15.77
CA LEU A 16 -9.11 3.50 -14.97
C LEU A 16 -8.79 2.21 -15.72
N GLU A 17 -9.81 1.44 -16.11
CA GLU A 17 -9.65 0.11 -16.73
C GLU A 17 -8.91 0.13 -18.06
N SER A 18 -9.23 1.10 -18.92
CA SER A 18 -8.63 1.20 -20.27
C SER A 18 -7.49 2.20 -20.36
N GLY A 19 -7.18 2.89 -19.26
CA GLY A 19 -6.17 3.94 -19.22
C GLY A 19 -4.75 3.40 -19.18
N THR A 20 -3.83 4.17 -19.74
CA THR A 20 -2.39 3.98 -19.58
C THR A 20 -1.82 5.21 -18.90
N TRP A 21 -1.04 4.98 -17.84
CA TRP A 21 -0.64 6.00 -16.90
C TRP A 21 0.87 6.09 -16.85
N LYS A 22 1.44 7.19 -17.34
CA LYS A 22 2.88 7.41 -17.25
C LYS A 22 3.26 7.81 -15.84
N CYS A 23 4.08 7.00 -15.18
CA CYS A 23 4.56 7.25 -13.84
C CYS A 23 5.72 8.27 -13.86
N ALA A 24 5.57 9.40 -13.15
CA ALA A 24 6.63 10.38 -13.02
C ALA A 24 7.88 9.87 -12.26
N SER A 25 7.74 8.80 -11.47
CA SER A 25 8.82 8.25 -10.63
C SER A 25 9.67 7.19 -11.35
N CYS A 26 9.05 6.31 -12.16
CA CYS A 26 9.76 5.23 -12.84
C CYS A 26 9.84 5.38 -14.37
N ASP A 27 9.18 6.37 -14.96
CA ASP A 27 9.10 6.62 -16.42
C ASP A 27 8.48 5.44 -17.22
N VAL A 28 7.78 4.52 -16.53
CA VAL A 28 7.05 3.39 -17.12
C VAL A 28 5.55 3.69 -17.18
N GLU A 29 4.89 3.11 -18.19
CA GLU A 29 3.44 3.11 -18.35
C GLU A 29 2.78 1.97 -17.55
N HIS A 30 1.76 2.31 -16.76
CA HIS A 30 0.97 1.32 -16.00
C HIS A 30 -0.49 1.29 -16.48
N GLY A 31 -1.10 0.10 -16.46
CA GLY A 31 -2.53 -0.12 -16.70
C GLY A 31 -3.22 -0.67 -15.44
N TRP A 32 -4.53 -0.50 -15.34
CA TRP A 32 -5.30 -0.99 -14.19
C TRP A 32 -5.40 -2.53 -14.15
N PRO A 33 -5.41 -3.14 -12.93
CA PRO A 33 -5.04 -2.55 -11.66
C PRO A 33 -3.51 -2.38 -11.54
N PHE A 34 -3.06 -1.25 -11.00
CA PHE A 34 -1.66 -1.08 -10.59
C PHE A 34 -1.59 -0.46 -9.19
N ASP A 35 -0.68 -0.98 -8.39
CA ASP A 35 -0.49 -0.56 -7.01
C ASP A 35 0.38 0.70 -6.95
N LEU A 36 0.08 1.59 -6.01
CA LEU A 36 1.03 2.62 -5.58
C LEU A 36 1.87 2.08 -4.43
N GLY A 37 3.15 2.44 -4.41
CA GLY A 37 4.08 1.96 -3.39
C GLY A 37 4.87 3.09 -2.77
N VAL A 38 4.94 3.14 -1.43
CA VAL A 38 5.89 3.98 -0.71
C VAL A 38 7.18 3.18 -0.47
N SER A 39 8.32 3.75 -0.87
CA SER A 39 9.60 3.03 -0.86
C SER A 39 10.10 2.68 0.55
N ALA A 40 9.85 3.53 1.54
CA ALA A 40 10.28 3.28 2.92
C ALA A 40 9.23 3.79 3.92
N PRO A 41 9.28 3.34 5.19
CA PRO A 41 8.56 4.00 6.27
C PRO A 41 8.89 5.50 6.32
N ASN A 42 7.92 6.37 6.65
CA ASN A 42 8.19 7.81 6.75
C ASN A 42 9.22 8.17 7.83
N VAL A 43 9.44 7.27 8.79
CA VAL A 43 10.43 7.44 9.86
C VAL A 43 11.84 7.00 9.46
N TRP A 44 12.05 6.43 8.26
CA TRP A 44 13.38 6.09 7.76
C TRP A 44 14.15 7.38 7.41
N PRO A 45 15.29 7.67 8.08
CA PRO A 45 15.94 8.99 7.96
C PRO A 45 17.02 9.03 6.89
N TYR A 46 17.33 7.91 6.23
CA TYR A 46 18.42 7.77 5.26
C TYR A 46 17.89 7.75 3.83
N GLU A 47 18.82 7.82 2.87
CA GLU A 47 18.51 7.50 1.48
C GLU A 47 17.97 6.05 1.37
N VAL A 48 17.08 5.83 0.41
CA VAL A 48 16.49 4.51 0.19
C VAL A 48 17.42 3.70 -0.69
N GLU A 49 18.22 2.87 -0.03
CA GLU A 49 19.04 1.85 -0.68
C GLU A 49 18.63 0.49 -0.11
N TYR A 50 18.08 -0.38 -0.95
CA TYR A 50 17.64 -1.70 -0.52
C TYR A 50 18.80 -2.69 -0.46
N GLU A 51 18.95 -3.34 0.69
CA GLU A 51 19.69 -4.59 0.83
C GLU A 51 18.81 -5.79 0.48
N HIS A 52 19.42 -6.94 0.22
CA HIS A 52 18.68 -8.18 -0.04
C HIS A 52 17.97 -8.66 1.23
N ASN A 53 16.73 -9.15 1.14
CA ASN A 53 15.95 -9.64 2.29
C ASN A 53 16.72 -10.67 3.13
N GLY A 54 17.47 -11.58 2.50
CA GLY A 54 18.29 -12.59 3.19
C GLY A 54 19.51 -12.04 3.95
N ALA A 55 19.84 -10.76 3.79
CA ALA A 55 20.86 -10.06 4.57
C ALA A 55 20.29 -9.39 5.83
N LEU A 56 19.04 -9.69 6.19
CA LEU A 56 18.34 -9.10 7.34
C LEU A 56 19.21 -9.11 8.60
N ARG A 57 19.47 -7.91 9.11
CA ARG A 57 20.12 -7.68 10.40
C ARG A 57 19.11 -7.11 11.37
N MET A 58 19.07 -7.67 12.57
CA MET A 58 18.17 -7.22 13.65
C MET A 58 18.81 -6.13 14.52
N ASP A 59 20.09 -5.83 14.30
CA ASP A 59 20.85 -4.78 14.95
C ASP A 59 21.06 -3.58 14.03
N GLY A 60 20.95 -2.38 14.60
CA GLY A 60 21.17 -1.14 13.84
C GLY A 60 20.08 -0.87 12.81
N ASN A 61 20.48 -0.33 11.66
CA ASN A 61 19.57 0.07 10.59
C ASN A 61 19.70 -0.90 9.41
N PHE A 62 18.56 -1.33 8.89
CA PHE A 62 18.46 -2.23 7.75
C PHE A 62 17.19 -1.89 6.97
N LEU A 63 17.29 -1.82 5.65
CA LEU A 63 16.15 -1.63 4.76
C LEU A 63 16.31 -2.56 3.56
N SER A 64 15.24 -3.26 3.22
CA SER A 64 15.14 -4.17 2.07
C SER A 64 13.77 -4.01 1.42
N GLU A 65 13.46 -4.83 0.41
CA GLU A 65 12.16 -4.76 -0.27
C GLU A 65 10.99 -5.07 0.68
N ASP A 66 11.20 -5.95 1.66
CA ASP A 66 10.12 -6.44 2.54
C ASP A 66 10.34 -6.19 4.04
N PHE A 67 11.57 -5.87 4.45
CA PHE A 67 11.91 -5.66 5.86
C PHE A 67 12.60 -4.32 6.10
N CYS A 68 12.25 -3.71 7.24
CA CYS A 68 12.94 -2.53 7.77
C CYS A 68 13.17 -2.72 9.27
N VAL A 69 14.42 -2.52 9.70
CA VAL A 69 14.82 -2.46 11.11
C VAL A 69 15.48 -1.10 11.34
N LEU A 70 15.02 -0.37 12.36
CA LEU A 70 15.57 0.92 12.73
C LEU A 70 16.11 0.86 14.17
N GLU A 71 17.38 1.23 14.32
CA GLU A 71 18.17 1.21 15.56
C GLU A 71 18.20 -0.14 16.30
N GLY A 72 17.84 -1.25 15.65
CA GLY A 72 17.61 -2.55 16.27
C GLY A 72 16.46 -2.57 17.27
N LYS A 73 15.54 -1.59 17.21
CA LYS A 73 14.44 -1.40 18.17
C LYS A 73 13.07 -1.40 17.51
N HIS A 74 12.98 -0.88 16.29
CA HIS A 74 11.73 -0.77 15.55
C HIS A 74 11.77 -1.71 14.36
N PHE A 75 10.74 -2.55 14.25
CA PHE A 75 10.64 -3.60 13.26
C PHE A 75 9.43 -3.35 12.40
N MET A 76 9.62 -3.31 11.08
CA MET A 76 8.58 -2.94 10.13
C MET A 76 8.62 -3.87 8.92
N VAL A 77 7.45 -4.19 8.39
CA VAL A 77 7.27 -5.07 7.24
C VAL A 77 6.57 -4.32 6.12
N ARG A 78 6.93 -4.64 4.87
CA ARG A 78 6.20 -4.18 3.70
C ARG A 78 4.82 -4.86 3.69
N ALA A 79 3.79 -4.07 3.47
CA ALA A 79 2.41 -4.50 3.53
C ALA A 79 1.58 -3.80 2.44
N VAL A 80 0.32 -4.20 2.32
CA VAL A 80 -0.64 -3.63 1.36
C VAL A 80 -1.88 -3.17 2.11
N VAL A 81 -2.32 -1.94 1.85
CA VAL A 81 -3.66 -1.48 2.24
C VAL A 81 -4.58 -1.70 1.03
N PRO A 82 -5.52 -2.67 1.08
CA PRO A 82 -6.51 -2.84 0.02
C PRO A 82 -7.60 -1.78 0.13
N ILE A 83 -7.99 -1.18 -1.00
CA ILE A 83 -9.06 -0.19 -1.10
C ILE A 83 -9.96 -0.56 -2.30
N PRO A 84 -11.23 -0.94 -2.07
CA PRO A 84 -12.17 -1.19 -3.16
C PRO A 84 -12.43 0.07 -3.99
N VAL A 85 -12.58 -0.07 -5.30
CA VAL A 85 -13.02 1.02 -6.18
C VAL A 85 -14.42 0.69 -6.70
N ILE A 86 -15.38 1.56 -6.39
CA ILE A 86 -16.80 1.34 -6.69
C ILE A 86 -16.98 1.23 -8.21
N GLY A 87 -17.61 0.13 -8.63
CA GLY A 87 -17.90 -0.14 -10.04
C GLY A 87 -16.78 -0.88 -10.79
N LEU A 88 -15.67 -1.22 -10.12
CA LEU A 88 -14.61 -2.07 -10.66
C LEU A 88 -14.57 -3.41 -9.92
N GLU A 89 -14.21 -4.49 -10.64
CA GLU A 89 -14.08 -5.83 -10.04
C GLU A 89 -12.79 -5.96 -9.20
N ASP A 90 -11.70 -5.36 -9.66
CA ASP A 90 -10.42 -5.36 -8.96
C ASP A 90 -10.37 -4.28 -7.86
N GLN A 91 -9.60 -4.54 -6.80
CA GLN A 91 -9.29 -3.56 -5.76
C GLN A 91 -7.94 -2.89 -6.00
N PHE A 92 -7.79 -1.65 -5.53
CA PHE A 92 -6.50 -0.96 -5.51
C PHE A 92 -5.67 -1.41 -4.30
N GLY A 93 -4.40 -1.77 -4.52
CA GLY A 93 -3.45 -2.03 -3.45
C GLY A 93 -2.53 -0.81 -3.21
N PHE A 94 -2.50 -0.33 -1.97
CA PHE A 94 -1.49 0.65 -1.56
C PHE A 94 -0.35 -0.04 -0.80
N GLY A 95 0.76 -0.27 -1.50
CA GLY A 95 2.01 -0.76 -0.92
C GLY A 95 2.60 0.24 0.08
N CYS A 96 2.67 -0.15 1.35
CA CYS A 96 3.13 0.69 2.45
C CYS A 96 3.84 -0.17 3.50
N TRP A 97 4.08 0.39 4.69
CA TRP A 97 4.82 -0.25 5.77
C TRP A 97 4.00 -0.27 7.06
N SER A 98 4.04 -1.37 7.80
CA SER A 98 3.51 -1.46 9.16
C SER A 98 4.60 -1.82 10.15
N SER A 99 4.57 -1.23 11.34
CA SER A 99 5.36 -1.73 12.45
C SER A 99 4.80 -3.07 12.96
N LEU A 100 5.67 -3.89 13.54
CA LEU A 100 5.31 -5.04 14.35
C LEU A 100 6.04 -4.99 15.69
N SER A 101 5.49 -5.66 16.70
CA SER A 101 6.27 -6.06 17.87
C SER A 101 7.42 -6.95 17.43
N ARG A 102 8.48 -7.03 18.24
CA ARG A 102 9.60 -7.94 17.95
C ARG A 102 9.15 -9.38 17.74
N GLU A 103 8.27 -9.86 18.62
CA GLU A 103 7.72 -11.22 18.54
C GLU A 103 7.00 -11.48 17.21
N ASN A 104 6.13 -10.56 16.78
CA ASN A 104 5.38 -10.75 15.52
C ASN A 104 6.26 -10.55 14.29
N PHE A 105 7.30 -9.71 14.39
CA PHE A 105 8.30 -9.60 13.33
C PHE A 105 9.07 -10.89 13.14
N ASP A 106 9.53 -11.53 14.23
CA ASP A 106 10.21 -12.83 14.17
C ASP A 106 9.29 -13.90 13.54
N LYS A 107 8.01 -13.97 13.95
CA LYS A 107 7.02 -14.86 13.32
C LYS A 107 6.89 -14.63 11.81
N TYR A 108 6.90 -13.37 11.38
CA TYR A 108 6.78 -13.03 9.96
C TYR A 108 8.03 -13.44 9.17
N VAL A 109 9.21 -13.17 9.71
CA VAL A 109 10.50 -13.54 9.09
C VAL A 109 10.62 -15.06 8.97
N ASP A 110 10.27 -15.81 10.02
CA ASP A 110 10.33 -17.27 10.02
C ASP A 110 9.43 -17.90 8.94
N GLY A 111 8.25 -17.31 8.71
CA GLY A 111 7.29 -17.77 7.71
C GLY A 111 7.43 -17.14 6.33
N PHE A 112 8.37 -16.21 6.12
CA PHE A 112 8.41 -15.35 4.93
C PHE A 112 8.60 -16.14 3.62
N ASP A 113 9.54 -17.09 3.59
CA ASP A 113 9.85 -17.85 2.38
C ASP A 113 8.85 -18.99 2.13
N THR A 114 8.23 -19.53 3.17
CA THR A 114 7.29 -20.67 3.09
C THR A 114 5.84 -20.20 2.95
N GLY A 115 5.51 -18.99 3.40
CA GLY A 115 4.14 -18.54 3.59
C GLY A 115 3.42 -19.22 4.76
N GLU A 116 4.16 -19.92 5.63
CA GLU A 116 3.65 -20.62 6.81
C GLU A 116 4.12 -19.91 8.08
N TYR A 117 3.21 -19.21 8.75
CA TYR A 117 3.50 -18.47 9.98
C TYR A 117 3.05 -19.25 11.22
N ALA A 118 3.67 -18.98 12.36
CA ALA A 118 3.34 -19.64 13.63
C ALA A 118 1.88 -19.44 14.05
N ASP A 119 1.31 -18.28 13.72
CA ASP A 119 -0.11 -17.98 13.78
C ASP A 119 -0.49 -17.08 12.59
N MET A 120 -1.77 -17.03 12.23
CA MET A 120 -2.25 -16.24 11.09
C MET A 120 -2.77 -14.85 11.51
N GLY A 121 -2.29 -14.29 12.62
CA GLY A 121 -2.74 -13.00 13.12
C GLY A 121 -4.26 -12.95 13.42
N PRO A 122 -4.91 -11.78 13.26
CA PRO A 122 -4.29 -10.51 12.91
C PRO A 122 -3.37 -10.04 14.04
N TRP A 123 -2.21 -9.50 13.69
CA TRP A 123 -1.33 -8.83 14.63
C TRP A 123 -1.67 -7.35 14.74
N SER A 124 -1.28 -6.70 15.82
CA SER A 124 -1.38 -5.25 15.93
C SER A 124 -0.13 -4.57 15.38
N GLY A 125 -0.33 -3.48 14.66
CA GLY A 125 0.73 -2.62 14.13
C GLY A 125 0.29 -1.17 14.01
N TRP A 126 1.21 -0.35 13.52
CA TRP A 126 0.98 1.05 13.18
C TRP A 126 1.30 1.24 11.70
N LEU A 127 0.43 1.95 10.98
CA LEU A 127 0.74 2.38 9.62
C LEU A 127 1.91 3.38 9.69
N MET A 128 3.02 3.02 9.05
CA MET A 128 4.26 3.80 9.08
C MET A 128 4.38 4.78 7.92
N ASN A 129 3.30 4.95 7.15
CA ASN A 129 3.24 5.88 6.03
C ASN A 129 2.06 6.85 6.12
N ARG A 130 2.28 8.09 5.70
CA ARG A 130 1.22 9.03 5.31
C ARG A 130 0.88 8.77 3.85
N LEU A 131 -0.35 8.33 3.62
CA LEU A 131 -0.92 8.04 2.31
C LEU A 131 -1.80 9.23 1.95
N ALA A 132 -1.34 10.00 0.96
CA ALA A 132 -1.96 11.26 0.60
C ALA A 132 -3.42 11.04 0.21
N GLY A 133 -4.31 11.81 0.85
CA GLY A 133 -5.74 11.70 0.63
C GLY A 133 -6.45 10.60 1.43
N PHE A 134 -5.75 9.92 2.35
CA PHE A 134 -6.32 8.93 3.25
C PHE A 134 -5.96 9.16 4.72
N ASN A 135 -4.71 9.45 5.05
CA ASN A 135 -4.25 9.71 6.42
C ASN A 135 -3.22 10.86 6.43
N ASP A 136 -3.68 12.05 6.07
CA ASP A 136 -2.85 13.25 6.04
C ASP A 136 -2.49 13.78 7.44
N GLU A 137 -3.14 13.26 8.48
CA GLU A 137 -2.92 13.62 9.88
C GLU A 137 -1.58 13.09 10.42
N ALA A 138 -1.10 13.70 11.51
CA ALA A 138 0.17 13.35 12.12
C ALA A 138 0.08 12.15 13.07
N ASP A 139 -1.13 11.77 13.48
CA ASP A 139 -1.34 10.73 14.49
C ASP A 139 -1.06 9.33 13.91
N PRO A 140 -0.45 8.43 14.71
CA PRO A 140 -0.19 7.08 14.27
C PRO A 140 -1.52 6.33 14.10
N LEU A 141 -1.73 5.74 12.93
CA LEU A 141 -2.95 4.99 12.62
C LEU A 141 -2.77 3.51 12.98
N ALA A 142 -3.58 3.03 13.93
CA ALA A 142 -3.54 1.63 14.36
C ALA A 142 -4.14 0.71 13.29
N VAL A 143 -3.46 -0.41 13.02
CA VAL A 143 -3.85 -1.36 11.98
C VAL A 143 -3.77 -2.80 12.48
N HIS A 144 -4.69 -3.63 12.00
CA HIS A 144 -4.55 -5.07 11.98
C HIS A 144 -3.65 -5.47 10.82
N VAL A 145 -2.56 -6.17 11.13
CA VAL A 145 -1.64 -6.75 10.16
C VAL A 145 -2.05 -8.20 9.97
N GLN A 146 -2.56 -8.53 8.79
CA GLN A 146 -3.06 -9.84 8.43
C GLN A 146 -2.04 -10.56 7.53
N PRO A 147 -1.28 -11.54 8.04
CA PRO A 147 -0.38 -12.36 7.22
C PRO A 147 -1.15 -13.10 6.14
N ARG A 148 -0.49 -13.32 5.00
CA ARG A 148 -1.04 -14.03 3.85
C ARG A 148 -0.08 -15.13 3.39
N ARG A 149 -0.66 -16.22 2.89
CA ARG A 149 0.08 -17.39 2.37
C ARG A 149 0.72 -17.06 1.03
N GLU A 150 1.45 -18.02 0.46
CA GLU A 150 1.98 -17.96 -0.92
C GLU A 150 2.94 -16.77 -1.14
N ARG A 151 3.73 -16.43 -0.12
CA ARG A 151 4.65 -15.28 -0.12
C ARG A 151 3.98 -13.94 -0.42
N MET A 152 2.67 -13.83 -0.19
CA MET A 152 1.99 -12.55 -0.30
C MET A 152 2.33 -11.66 0.88
N ARG A 153 2.60 -10.37 0.60
CA ARG A 153 2.75 -9.34 1.63
C ARG A 153 1.50 -9.28 2.51
N PRO A 154 1.61 -9.02 3.82
CA PRO A 154 0.45 -8.88 4.69
C PRO A 154 -0.46 -7.75 4.23
N GLU A 155 -1.76 -7.89 4.52
CA GLU A 155 -2.72 -6.80 4.37
C GLU A 155 -2.85 -6.01 5.66
N LEU A 156 -3.10 -4.72 5.53
CA LEU A 156 -3.38 -3.82 6.64
C LEU A 156 -4.86 -3.43 6.63
N TRP A 157 -5.51 -3.60 7.77
CA TRP A 157 -6.89 -3.15 8.00
C TRP A 157 -6.90 -2.13 9.12
N VAL A 158 -7.42 -0.93 8.85
CA VAL A 158 -7.51 0.15 9.84
C VAL A 158 -8.45 -0.26 10.96
N MET A 159 -8.00 -0.09 12.21
CA MET A 159 -8.79 -0.45 13.39
C MET A 159 -9.91 0.56 13.68
N ASP A 160 -9.68 1.83 13.36
CA ASP A 160 -10.69 2.89 13.45
C ASP A 160 -11.49 2.97 12.14
N GLU A 161 -12.69 2.40 12.16
CA GLU A 161 -13.57 2.33 10.99
C GLU A 161 -14.07 3.71 10.54
N ASP A 162 -14.14 4.68 11.47
CA ASP A 162 -14.59 6.05 11.19
C ASP A 162 -13.47 6.93 10.63
N HIS A 163 -12.21 6.49 10.71
CA HIS A 163 -11.10 7.16 10.06
C HIS A 163 -11.27 7.14 8.53
N PRO A 164 -10.91 8.20 7.77
CA PRO A 164 -11.13 8.26 6.32
C PRO A 164 -10.62 7.04 5.55
N LEU A 165 -9.43 6.52 5.93
CA LEU A 165 -8.93 5.27 5.36
C LEU A 165 -9.75 4.04 5.74
N GLY A 166 -10.21 3.92 6.99
CA GLY A 166 -11.08 2.81 7.43
C GLY A 166 -12.41 2.82 6.68
N THR A 167 -13.03 3.99 6.54
CA THR A 167 -14.23 4.18 5.72
C THR A 167 -13.98 3.78 4.26
N ALA A 168 -12.85 4.17 3.68
CA ALA A 168 -12.48 3.79 2.32
C ALA A 168 -12.30 2.27 2.15
N GLN A 169 -11.76 1.56 3.14
CA GLN A 169 -11.63 0.10 3.08
C GLN A 169 -13.00 -0.61 3.13
N GLN A 170 -13.96 -0.07 3.89
CA GLN A 170 -15.28 -0.68 4.03
C GLN A 170 -16.24 -0.35 2.88
N GLN A 171 -16.29 0.92 2.50
CA GLN A 171 -17.28 1.46 1.57
C GLN A 171 -16.75 1.60 0.14
N GLY A 172 -15.43 1.48 -0.02
CA GLY A 172 -14.74 1.78 -1.26
C GLY A 172 -14.65 3.28 -1.54
N ILE A 173 -13.91 3.62 -2.59
CA ILE A 173 -13.83 4.97 -3.15
C ILE A 173 -14.40 5.00 -4.56
N THR A 174 -14.85 6.16 -5.04
CA THR A 174 -15.27 6.28 -6.43
C THR A 174 -14.08 6.23 -7.38
N ALA A 175 -14.33 5.88 -8.65
CA ALA A 175 -13.31 5.93 -9.67
C ALA A 175 -12.74 7.35 -9.84
N GLU A 176 -13.54 8.41 -9.71
CA GLU A 176 -13.06 9.80 -9.71
C GLU A 176 -12.05 10.04 -8.59
N ARG A 177 -12.33 9.56 -7.39
CA ARG A 177 -11.43 9.69 -6.25
C ARG A 177 -10.12 8.93 -6.48
N MET A 178 -10.18 7.75 -7.09
CA MET A 178 -8.97 7.00 -7.45
C MET A 178 -8.11 7.76 -8.47
N LEU A 179 -8.72 8.38 -9.49
CA LEU A 179 -8.00 9.22 -10.46
C LEU A 179 -7.30 10.42 -9.79
N GLU A 180 -7.91 11.02 -8.76
CA GLU A 180 -7.28 12.09 -7.97
C GLU A 180 -6.06 11.59 -7.20
N VAL A 181 -6.16 10.42 -6.57
CA VAL A 181 -5.04 9.78 -5.86
C VAL A 181 -3.91 9.47 -6.84
N PHE A 182 -4.19 8.87 -8.00
CA PHE A 182 -3.18 8.64 -9.04
C PHE A 182 -2.50 9.93 -9.50
N ALA A 183 -3.28 10.98 -9.78
CA ALA A 183 -2.72 12.27 -10.17
C ALA A 183 -1.78 12.85 -9.08
N HIS A 184 -2.13 12.70 -7.80
CA HIS A 184 -1.28 13.15 -6.69
C HIS A 184 0.08 12.45 -6.68
N TYR A 185 0.11 11.14 -6.97
CA TYR A 185 1.33 10.34 -7.00
C TYR A 185 2.08 10.37 -8.34
N GLY A 186 1.69 11.27 -9.25
CA GLY A 186 2.40 11.49 -10.51
C GLY A 186 1.97 10.56 -11.64
N HIS A 187 0.79 9.95 -11.53
CA HIS A 187 0.13 9.19 -12.60
C HIS A 187 -0.98 10.08 -13.17
N ALA A 188 -0.65 10.87 -14.17
CA ALA A 188 -1.63 11.66 -14.91
C ALA A 188 -2.13 10.89 -16.14
N PRO A 189 -3.41 11.00 -16.52
CA PRO A 189 -3.89 10.45 -17.77
C PRO A 189 -3.34 11.31 -18.91
N GLU A 190 -2.90 10.67 -19.99
CA GLU A 190 -2.61 11.38 -21.24
C GLU A 190 -3.84 12.12 -21.81
#